data_AF-A0A4U6XLF9-F1
#
_entry.id   AF-A0A4U6XLF9-F1
#
_cell.length_a   1.000
_cell.length_b   1.000
_cell.length_c   1.000
_cell.angle_alpha   90.00
_cell.angle_beta   90.00
_cell.angle_gamma   90.00
#
_symmetry.space_group_name_H-M   'P 1'
#
loop_
_entity.id
_entity.type
_entity.pdbx_description
1 polymer ?
#
loop_
_entity_poly.entity_id
_entity_poly.type
_entity_poly.pdbx_seq_one_letter_code
_entity_poly.pdbx_strand_id
1 'polypeptide(L)'
;MDPHPLPTYLSKVLALSPPQSTHSPSTLTGPLTSHTGLAYLFLAVSAEHPRLQVHSYPAIHWARAYISNIPTPPAPITPFAPGDYDDQDDDRPGPAVLGLLSDALACPAVRACVTKDLAHVRVFLALLAPVVDYILRAPTAAAASSTSSSSPSPAAALHAPLPSLPTCLLHGLAGTLYLLRLIRHWVPSSAPLVSRAIVHVSDYLLSPSTPWACPSPSSSPADRHGVAHGVLGTLTQLVLTTPPLAPSLAPRLSALLDLQLPDGDWPSPRDQQQQHRRNDDDDHHPPETHASGPSGGLGFASGPQGLVISLLSLRPFFPGLQDRIDEAVRRAREFLWARAQDSGSAREANLFRGVLGTALAFPKGHQRTRFLTLAASPSPPPETQPPSSTTTAFTTPAAAKVAVEAGVAATPGSLMTSPSPGSAWAHSVSERELPRMILYNDV
;
A
#
# COMPACT_ATOMS: atom_id res chain seq x y z
N MET A 1 32.30 -17.72 -3.76
CA MET A 1 30.89 -17.32 -3.74
C MET A 1 30.87 -15.84 -3.50
N ASP A 2 30.28 -15.06 -4.40
CA ASP A 2 30.07 -13.64 -4.13
C ASP A 2 29.21 -13.49 -2.86
N PRO A 3 29.57 -12.60 -1.93
CA PRO A 3 28.79 -12.40 -0.72
C PRO A 3 27.38 -11.95 -1.12
N HIS A 4 26.37 -12.60 -0.52
CA HIS A 4 24.97 -12.21 -0.70
C HIS A 4 24.85 -10.69 -0.50
N PRO A 5 24.18 -9.93 -1.38
CA PRO A 5 24.25 -8.45 -1.36
C PRO A 5 23.44 -7.80 -0.21
N LEU A 6 22.60 -8.58 0.46
CA LEU A 6 21.73 -8.14 1.56
C LEU A 6 22.44 -7.39 2.72
N PRO A 7 23.55 -7.89 3.32
CA PRO A 7 24.24 -7.18 4.39
C PRO A 7 24.75 -5.80 3.92
N THR A 8 25.17 -5.67 2.66
CA THR A 8 25.62 -4.41 2.07
C THR A 8 24.49 -3.39 2.02
N TYR A 9 23.31 -3.79 1.55
CA TYR A 9 22.16 -2.87 1.51
C TYR A 9 21.66 -2.50 2.89
N LEU A 10 21.62 -3.43 3.84
CA LEU A 10 21.24 -3.12 5.23
C LEU A 10 22.25 -2.18 5.91
N SER A 11 23.55 -2.36 5.64
CA SER A 11 24.59 -1.44 6.14
C SER A 11 24.42 -0.03 5.55
N LYS A 12 24.07 0.07 4.26
CA LYS A 12 23.71 1.36 3.63
C LYS A 12 22.47 1.99 4.26
N VAL A 13 21.45 1.21 4.61
CA VAL A 13 20.27 1.71 5.33
C VAL A 13 20.67 2.34 6.66
N LEU A 14 21.50 1.64 7.45
CA LEU A 14 21.98 2.14 8.74
C LEU A 14 22.84 3.40 8.61
N ALA A 15 23.67 3.48 7.58
CA ALA A 15 24.50 4.66 7.31
C ALA A 15 23.68 5.88 6.87
N LEU A 16 22.65 5.68 6.03
CA LEU A 16 21.85 6.77 5.45
C LEU A 16 20.68 7.20 6.35
N SER A 17 20.16 6.29 7.17
CA SER A 17 19.01 6.54 8.03
C SER A 17 19.14 5.78 9.35
N PRO A 18 20.11 6.13 10.21
CA PRO A 18 20.31 5.41 11.48
C PRO A 18 19.09 5.53 12.40
N PRO A 19 18.93 4.60 13.36
CA PRO A 19 17.97 4.76 14.46
C PRO A 19 18.16 6.11 15.17
N GLN A 20 17.05 6.78 15.48
CA GLN A 20 17.07 8.10 16.11
C GLN A 20 16.72 8.00 17.59
N SER A 21 17.25 8.92 18.40
CA SER A 21 16.88 9.05 19.82
C SER A 21 15.54 9.76 20.00
N THR A 22 15.15 10.60 19.05
CA THR A 22 13.92 11.38 19.06
C THR A 22 13.34 11.47 17.66
N HIS A 23 12.01 11.59 17.56
CA HIS A 23 11.31 11.73 16.29
C HIS A 23 10.43 12.98 16.32
N SER A 24 10.62 13.87 15.35
CA SER A 24 9.67 14.96 15.11
C SER A 24 8.36 14.38 14.57
N PRO A 25 7.18 14.89 14.97
CA PRO A 25 5.90 14.50 14.40
C PRO A 25 5.88 14.53 12.86
N SER A 26 6.63 15.46 12.23
CA SER A 26 6.73 15.57 10.78
C SER A 26 7.37 14.37 10.08
N THR A 27 8.14 13.56 10.81
CA THR A 27 8.78 12.35 10.28
C THR A 27 7.90 11.10 10.36
N LEU A 28 6.77 11.18 11.07
CA LEU A 28 5.86 10.07 11.34
C LEU A 28 4.76 10.01 10.26
N THR A 29 5.14 9.45 9.11
CA THR A 29 4.34 9.47 7.86
C THR A 29 3.82 8.09 7.45
N GLY A 30 3.94 7.12 8.36
CA GLY A 30 3.58 5.72 8.15
C GLY A 30 4.75 4.85 7.69
N PRO A 31 4.62 3.52 7.81
CA PRO A 31 5.68 2.55 7.52
C PRO A 31 6.21 2.54 6.09
N LEU A 32 5.54 3.19 5.13
CA LEU A 32 6.08 3.31 3.79
C LEU A 32 7.35 4.16 3.75
N THR A 33 7.40 5.22 4.57
CA THR A 33 8.41 6.29 4.51
C THR A 33 9.13 6.57 5.83
N SER A 34 8.60 6.12 6.97
CA SER A 34 9.17 6.41 8.28
C SER A 34 10.03 5.27 8.84
N HIS A 35 10.70 5.55 9.96
CA HIS A 35 11.48 4.58 10.72
C HIS A 35 10.65 3.39 11.24
N THR A 36 9.31 3.51 11.32
CA THR A 36 8.43 2.37 11.60
C THR A 36 8.55 1.30 10.50
N GLY A 37 8.69 1.73 9.24
CA GLY A 37 8.95 0.85 8.10
C GLY A 37 10.29 0.13 8.21
N LEU A 38 11.34 0.86 8.58
CA LEU A 38 12.67 0.28 8.78
C LEU A 38 12.71 -0.71 9.94
N ALA A 39 12.03 -0.42 11.05
CA ALA A 39 11.85 -1.38 12.15
C ALA A 39 11.21 -2.67 11.64
N TYR A 40 10.19 -2.54 10.79
CA TYR A 40 9.51 -3.70 10.21
C TYR A 40 10.37 -4.47 9.21
N LEU A 41 11.13 -3.78 8.34
CA LEU A 41 12.10 -4.39 7.45
C LEU A 41 13.09 -5.27 8.22
N PHE A 42 13.71 -4.74 9.26
CA PHE A 42 14.67 -5.49 10.07
C PHE A 42 14.02 -6.66 10.82
N LEU A 43 12.77 -6.53 11.27
CA LEU A 43 12.01 -7.64 11.86
C LEU A 43 11.80 -8.75 10.83
N ALA A 44 11.28 -8.42 9.65
CA ALA A 44 10.99 -9.39 8.60
C ALA A 44 12.27 -10.08 8.09
N VAL A 45 13.35 -9.31 7.86
CA VAL A 45 14.66 -9.85 7.50
C VAL A 45 15.21 -10.78 8.59
N SER A 46 15.01 -10.45 9.87
CA SER A 46 15.50 -11.31 10.96
C SER A 46 14.84 -12.68 11.00
N ALA A 47 13.59 -12.80 10.56
CA ALA A 47 12.91 -14.09 10.46
C ALA A 47 13.32 -14.86 9.22
N GLU A 48 13.48 -14.18 8.09
CA GLU A 48 13.90 -14.81 6.84
C GLU A 48 15.37 -15.26 6.87
N HIS A 49 16.22 -14.48 7.54
CA HIS A 49 17.66 -14.73 7.63
C HIS A 49 18.14 -14.69 9.09
N PRO A 50 17.80 -15.70 9.94
CA PRO A 50 18.08 -15.64 11.39
C PRO A 50 19.56 -15.55 11.78
N ARG A 51 20.46 -15.97 10.89
CA ARG A 51 21.91 -15.94 11.10
C ARG A 51 22.58 -14.67 10.54
N LEU A 52 21.83 -13.84 9.81
CA LEU A 52 22.36 -12.62 9.23
C LEU A 52 22.73 -11.63 10.33
N GLN A 53 23.95 -11.09 10.20
CA GLN A 53 24.43 -10.01 11.06
C GLN A 53 24.73 -8.77 10.21
N VAL A 54 24.41 -7.61 10.76
CA VAL A 54 24.70 -6.29 10.19
C VAL A 54 25.45 -5.50 11.26
N HIS A 55 26.68 -5.09 10.95
CA HIS A 55 27.63 -4.54 11.92
C HIS A 55 27.75 -5.40 13.20
N SER A 56 27.87 -6.73 13.03
CA SER A 56 28.02 -7.73 14.10
C SER A 56 26.80 -7.90 15.03
N TYR A 57 25.67 -7.25 14.72
CA TYR A 57 24.42 -7.46 15.45
C TYR A 57 23.40 -8.24 14.59
N PRO A 58 22.59 -9.13 15.18
CA PRO A 58 21.50 -9.77 14.46
C PRO A 58 20.48 -8.74 13.99
N ALA A 59 19.80 -8.97 12.87
CA ALA A 59 18.84 -8.00 12.31
C ALA A 59 17.75 -7.56 13.31
N ILE A 60 17.30 -8.45 14.22
CA ILE A 60 16.31 -8.12 15.26
C ILE A 60 16.80 -7.04 16.25
N HIS A 61 18.11 -6.89 16.44
CA HIS A 61 18.69 -5.82 17.25
C HIS A 61 18.33 -4.45 16.66
N TRP A 62 18.51 -4.30 15.34
CA TRP A 62 18.21 -3.07 14.62
C TRP A 62 16.71 -2.78 14.60
N ALA A 63 15.86 -3.81 14.43
CA ALA A 63 14.40 -3.64 14.52
C ALA A 63 13.98 -3.01 15.86
N ARG A 64 14.59 -3.46 16.98
CA ARG A 64 14.37 -2.89 18.31
C ARG A 64 14.88 -1.45 18.39
N ALA A 65 16.10 -1.19 17.92
CA ALA A 65 16.68 0.15 17.94
C ALA A 65 15.81 1.18 17.20
N TYR A 66 15.29 0.83 16.01
CA TYR A 66 14.41 1.72 15.24
C TYR A 66 13.07 2.00 15.94
N ILE A 67 12.46 1.00 16.60
CA ILE A 67 11.11 1.18 17.17
C ILE A 67 11.12 1.79 18.57
N SER A 68 12.21 1.65 19.34
CA SER A 68 12.27 2.03 20.76
C SER A 68 11.86 3.48 21.04
N ASN A 69 12.29 4.43 20.21
CA ASN A 69 12.14 5.86 20.46
C ASN A 69 11.03 6.53 19.65
N ILE A 70 10.30 5.77 18.82
CA ILE A 70 9.15 6.32 18.09
C ILE A 70 8.02 6.53 19.09
N PRO A 71 7.49 7.75 19.29
CA PRO A 71 6.45 7.98 20.30
C PRO A 71 5.17 7.21 19.95
N THR A 72 4.49 6.72 20.98
CA THR A 72 3.11 6.23 20.83
C THR A 72 2.18 7.44 20.90
N PRO A 73 1.12 7.53 20.06
CA PRO A 73 0.16 8.61 20.15
C PRO A 73 -0.42 8.73 21.56
N PRO A 74 -0.55 9.96 22.12
CA PRO A 74 -1.05 10.16 23.47
C PRO A 74 -2.58 9.97 23.57
N ALA A 75 -3.28 9.99 22.44
CA ALA A 75 -4.74 9.91 22.37
C ALA A 75 -5.20 8.86 21.34
N PRO A 76 -6.36 8.22 21.55
CA PRO A 76 -7.03 7.39 20.55
C PRO A 76 -7.35 8.14 19.26
N ILE A 77 -7.50 7.37 18.17
CA ILE A 77 -7.77 7.96 16.85
C ILE A 77 -9.22 8.40 16.77
N THR A 78 -9.43 9.67 16.49
CA THR A 78 -10.73 10.23 16.13
C THR A 78 -10.98 9.99 14.64
N PRO A 79 -12.04 9.25 14.24
CA PRO A 79 -12.27 8.90 12.84
C PRO A 79 -12.43 10.11 11.90
N PHE A 80 -12.93 11.23 12.46
CA PHE A 80 -13.04 12.53 11.80
C PHE A 80 -12.48 13.56 12.79
N ALA A 81 -11.33 14.14 12.46
CA ALA A 81 -10.71 15.19 13.27
C ALA A 81 -10.99 16.54 12.60
N PRO A 82 -11.28 17.62 13.35
CA PRO A 82 -11.22 18.99 12.81
C PRO A 82 -9.86 19.17 12.14
N GLY A 83 -9.85 19.50 10.85
CA GLY A 83 -8.60 19.60 10.09
C GLY A 83 -7.86 20.89 10.39
N ASP A 84 -6.53 20.84 10.48
CA ASP A 84 -5.60 21.98 10.33
C ASP A 84 -5.24 22.17 8.84
N TYR A 85 -6.23 22.14 7.94
CA TYR A 85 -5.97 22.47 6.54
C TYR A 85 -6.10 23.99 6.37
N ASP A 86 -4.96 24.68 6.41
CA ASP A 86 -4.85 26.03 5.83
C ASP A 86 -5.18 25.92 4.33
N ASP A 87 -6.10 26.78 3.89
CA ASP A 87 -6.54 27.02 2.50
C ASP A 87 -7.36 25.92 1.80
N GLN A 88 -8.69 25.96 1.97
CA GLN A 88 -9.71 26.19 0.93
C GLN A 88 -11.12 25.80 1.42
N ASP A 89 -11.96 26.80 1.73
CA ASP A 89 -13.44 26.88 1.65
C ASP A 89 -14.37 25.69 2.07
N ASP A 90 -13.88 24.57 2.60
CA ASP A 90 -14.71 23.48 3.13
C ASP A 90 -14.27 23.17 4.57
N ASP A 91 -14.92 23.82 5.54
CA ASP A 91 -14.76 23.68 7.00
C ASP A 91 -15.07 22.26 7.53
N ARG A 92 -15.13 21.24 6.66
CA ARG A 92 -15.48 19.88 7.04
C ARG A 92 -14.25 19.09 7.50
N PRO A 93 -14.31 18.45 8.69
CA PRO A 93 -13.26 17.56 9.15
C PRO A 93 -13.01 16.43 8.15
N GLY A 94 -11.79 16.33 7.64
CA GLY A 94 -11.35 15.22 6.80
C GLY A 94 -11.30 13.91 7.60
N PRO A 95 -11.49 12.74 6.94
CA PRO A 95 -11.36 11.47 7.62
C PRO A 95 -9.92 11.22 8.06
N ALA A 96 -9.76 10.57 9.20
CA ALA A 96 -8.45 10.16 9.69
C ALA A 96 -7.78 9.15 8.73
N VAL A 97 -6.44 9.17 8.72
CA VAL A 97 -5.66 8.14 8.05
C VAL A 97 -5.64 6.89 8.94
N LEU A 98 -6.26 5.82 8.46
CA LEU A 98 -6.44 4.53 9.15
C LEU A 98 -5.60 3.40 8.55
N GLY A 99 -4.99 3.65 7.40
CA GLY A 99 -4.19 2.67 6.65
C GLY A 99 -2.69 2.77 6.91
N LEU A 100 -1.90 2.32 5.93
CA LEU A 100 -0.43 2.28 6.03
C LEU A 100 0.29 3.63 6.04
N LEU A 101 -0.40 4.74 5.79
CA LEU A 101 0.15 6.10 5.99
C LEU A 101 -0.11 6.63 7.41
N SER A 102 -0.67 5.80 8.29
CA SER A 102 -0.92 6.13 9.69
C SER A 102 0.17 5.57 10.59
N ASP A 103 1.18 6.37 10.93
CA ASP A 103 2.13 5.97 11.97
C ASP A 103 1.46 5.80 13.32
N ALA A 104 0.35 6.52 13.56
CA ALA A 104 -0.44 6.39 14.78
C ALA A 104 -0.97 4.97 15.00
N LEU A 105 -1.30 4.22 13.94
CA LEU A 105 -1.66 2.80 14.02
C LEU A 105 -0.47 1.87 13.76
N ALA A 106 0.35 2.18 12.77
CA ALA A 106 1.40 1.28 12.34
C ALA A 106 2.55 1.16 13.35
N CYS A 107 2.95 2.25 14.02
CA CYS A 107 3.99 2.21 15.05
C CYS A 107 3.63 1.25 16.20
N PRO A 108 2.47 1.38 16.90
CA PRO A 108 2.12 0.45 17.97
C PRO A 108 1.92 -0.99 17.47
N ALA A 109 1.43 -1.20 16.25
CA ALA A 109 1.36 -2.53 15.64
C ALA A 109 2.76 -3.16 15.45
N VAL A 110 3.69 -2.45 14.81
CA VAL A 110 5.07 -2.91 14.59
C VAL A 110 5.79 -3.09 15.92
N ARG A 111 5.60 -2.20 16.89
CA ARG A 111 6.13 -2.34 18.25
C ARG A 111 5.66 -3.63 18.92
N ALA A 112 4.36 -3.94 18.84
CA ALA A 112 3.85 -5.22 19.33
C ALA A 112 4.52 -6.41 18.62
N CYS A 113 4.71 -6.32 17.30
CA CYS A 113 5.36 -7.37 16.51
C CYS A 113 6.85 -7.56 16.86
N VAL A 114 7.60 -6.49 17.12
CA VAL A 114 9.02 -6.54 17.48
C VAL A 114 9.23 -7.04 18.92
N THR A 115 8.38 -6.59 19.84
CA THR A 115 8.49 -6.92 21.28
C THR A 115 7.83 -8.23 21.65
N LYS A 116 6.87 -8.72 20.84
CA LYS A 116 6.02 -9.89 21.13
C LYS A 116 5.14 -9.71 22.38
N ASP A 117 4.93 -8.47 22.81
CA ASP A 117 4.22 -8.16 24.04
C ASP A 117 2.74 -7.84 23.79
N LEU A 118 1.86 -8.54 24.50
CA LEU A 118 0.41 -8.32 24.47
C LEU A 118 0.00 -6.96 25.05
N ALA A 119 0.81 -6.33 25.91
CA ALA A 119 0.57 -4.97 26.36
C ALA A 119 0.57 -3.98 25.18
N HIS A 120 1.53 -4.10 24.27
CA HIS A 120 1.57 -3.27 23.06
C HIS A 120 0.42 -3.59 22.09
N VAL A 121 -0.05 -4.84 22.04
CA VAL A 121 -1.28 -5.18 21.30
C VAL A 121 -2.50 -4.45 21.87
N ARG A 122 -2.64 -4.41 23.21
CA ARG A 122 -3.76 -3.70 23.86
C ARG A 122 -3.70 -2.21 23.61
N VAL A 123 -2.50 -1.61 23.60
CA VAL A 123 -2.30 -0.20 23.21
C VAL A 123 -2.78 0.05 21.78
N PHE A 124 -2.39 -0.79 20.83
CA PHE A 124 -2.88 -0.70 19.45
C PHE A 124 -4.42 -0.77 19.37
N LEU A 125 -5.03 -1.73 20.07
CA LEU A 125 -6.49 -1.89 20.08
C LEU A 125 -7.21 -0.71 20.76
N ALA A 126 -6.63 -0.13 21.81
CA ALA A 126 -7.17 1.05 22.47
C ALA A 126 -7.16 2.28 21.54
N LEU A 127 -6.11 2.44 20.72
CA LEU A 127 -6.03 3.50 19.72
C LEU A 127 -7.06 3.32 18.60
N LEU A 128 -7.34 2.07 18.22
CA LEU A 128 -8.31 1.71 17.17
C LEU A 128 -9.77 1.71 17.67
N ALA A 129 -10.00 1.61 18.98
CA ALA A 129 -11.34 1.43 19.57
C ALA A 129 -12.38 2.46 19.09
N PRO A 130 -12.10 3.78 19.01
CA PRO A 130 -13.12 4.74 18.55
C PRO A 130 -13.54 4.54 17.08
N VAL A 131 -12.65 3.99 16.25
CA VAL A 131 -12.95 3.63 14.86
C VAL A 131 -13.90 2.43 14.82
N VAL A 132 -13.66 1.42 15.67
CA VAL A 132 -14.57 0.27 15.78
C VAL A 132 -15.94 0.71 16.33
N ASP A 133 -15.97 1.58 17.33
CA ASP A 133 -17.23 2.13 17.87
C ASP A 133 -17.96 2.99 16.85
N TYR A 134 -17.23 3.65 15.94
CA TYR A 134 -17.83 4.35 14.81
C TYR A 134 -18.46 3.38 13.81
N ILE A 135 -17.73 2.33 13.42
CA ILE A 135 -18.22 1.27 12.53
C ILE A 135 -19.51 0.64 13.06
N LEU A 136 -19.56 0.37 14.37
CA LEU A 136 -20.74 -0.22 15.02
C LEU A 136 -21.97 0.70 15.05
N ARG A 137 -21.76 2.02 15.03
CA ARG A 137 -22.84 3.02 14.97
C ARG A 137 -23.23 3.40 13.55
N ALA A 138 -22.37 3.14 12.58
CA ALA A 138 -22.67 3.41 11.18
C ALA A 138 -23.90 2.60 10.76
N PRO A 139 -24.93 3.23 10.14
CA PRO A 139 -26.12 2.51 9.73
C PRO A 139 -25.74 1.41 8.75
N THR A 140 -25.94 0.16 9.17
CA THR A 140 -25.95 -0.97 8.24
C THR A 140 -27.20 -0.81 7.36
N ALA A 141 -27.07 -1.05 6.06
CA ALA A 141 -28.13 -0.82 5.08
C ALA A 141 -29.48 -1.50 5.42
N ALA A 142 -29.49 -2.46 6.34
CA ALA A 142 -30.68 -3.14 6.85
C ALA A 142 -31.68 -2.23 7.60
N ALA A 143 -31.25 -1.09 8.16
CA ALA A 143 -32.16 -0.17 8.88
C ALA A 143 -32.84 0.87 7.96
N ALA A 144 -32.32 1.09 6.75
CA ALA A 144 -32.83 2.11 5.84
C ALA A 144 -33.94 1.58 4.90
N SER A 145 -34.17 0.27 4.85
CA SER A 145 -35.18 -0.35 3.98
C SER A 145 -36.59 -0.45 4.58
N SER A 146 -36.83 0.12 5.77
CA SER A 146 -38.12 0.01 6.47
C SER A 146 -38.83 1.35 6.70
N THR A 147 -38.86 2.26 5.73
CA THR A 147 -39.87 3.35 5.73
C THR A 147 -40.10 3.87 4.31
N SER A 148 -40.90 3.14 3.54
CA SER A 148 -41.57 3.68 2.35
C SER A 148 -42.99 4.11 2.73
N SER A 149 -43.18 5.36 3.15
CA SER A 149 -44.39 6.16 2.86
C SER A 149 -44.47 7.39 3.77
N SER A 150 -44.89 8.50 3.16
CA SER A 150 -45.35 9.78 3.72
C SER A 150 -44.30 10.89 3.91
N SER A 151 -44.56 11.96 3.16
CA SER A 151 -44.21 13.38 3.25
C SER A 151 -43.04 13.83 4.15
N PRO A 152 -42.17 14.75 3.67
CA PRO A 152 -41.05 15.24 4.46
C PRO A 152 -41.56 16.13 5.61
N SER A 153 -41.43 15.63 6.84
CA SER A 153 -41.62 16.39 8.07
C SER A 153 -40.35 17.24 8.36
N PRO A 154 -40.46 18.45 8.95
CA PRO A 154 -39.30 19.28 9.30
C PRO A 154 -38.32 18.63 10.30
N ALA A 155 -38.66 17.47 10.87
CA ALA A 155 -37.77 16.65 11.69
C ALA A 155 -36.72 15.85 10.89
N ALA A 156 -36.79 15.82 9.56
CA ALA A 156 -35.85 15.09 8.70
C ALA A 156 -34.45 15.71 8.59
N ALA A 157 -34.24 16.93 9.12
CA ALA A 157 -32.93 17.62 9.10
C ALA A 157 -31.91 17.07 10.13
N LEU A 158 -32.31 16.16 11.02
CA LEU A 158 -31.45 15.61 12.09
C LEU A 158 -30.73 14.30 11.75
N HIS A 159 -30.92 13.76 10.55
CA HIS A 159 -30.28 12.51 10.10
C HIS A 159 -29.48 12.70 8.81
N ALA A 160 -28.45 13.55 8.86
CA ALA A 160 -27.41 13.49 7.85
C ALA A 160 -26.72 12.11 7.92
N PRO A 161 -26.53 11.40 6.80
CA PRO A 161 -25.82 10.12 6.81
C PRO A 161 -24.40 10.33 7.33
N LEU A 162 -23.98 9.42 8.22
CA LEU A 162 -22.62 9.42 8.76
C LEU A 162 -21.59 9.34 7.63
N PRO A 163 -20.52 10.16 7.65
CA PRO A 163 -19.51 10.16 6.59
C PRO A 163 -18.79 8.81 6.48
N SER A 164 -18.51 8.35 5.25
CA SER A 164 -17.83 7.07 5.05
C SER A 164 -16.36 7.10 5.46
N LEU A 165 -15.87 6.03 6.07
CA LEU A 165 -14.44 5.87 6.35
C LEU A 165 -13.67 5.50 5.06
N PRO A 166 -12.40 5.92 4.93
CA PRO A 166 -11.53 5.46 3.86
C PRO A 166 -11.37 3.94 3.89
N THR A 167 -11.37 3.30 2.73
CA THR A 167 -11.35 1.83 2.65
C THR A 167 -10.05 1.24 2.12
N CYS A 168 -9.27 2.01 1.34
CA CYS A 168 -8.08 1.49 0.64
C CYS A 168 -6.90 1.15 1.56
N LEU A 169 -5.84 0.58 0.97
CA LEU A 169 -4.65 0.11 1.68
C LEU A 169 -3.89 1.25 2.37
N LEU A 170 -3.64 2.37 1.69
CA LEU A 170 -2.78 3.43 2.24
C LEU A 170 -3.48 4.29 3.28
N HIS A 171 -4.75 4.64 3.06
CA HIS A 171 -5.47 5.56 3.94
C HIS A 171 -6.51 4.91 4.83
N GLY A 172 -6.93 3.68 4.51
CA GLY A 172 -8.18 3.14 5.00
C GLY A 172 -8.09 1.80 5.69
N LEU A 173 -9.29 1.26 5.89
CA LEU A 173 -9.54 0.05 6.65
C LEU A 173 -8.89 -1.21 6.06
N ALA A 174 -8.58 -1.27 4.76
CA ALA A 174 -7.78 -2.37 4.21
C ALA A 174 -6.34 -2.37 4.76
N GLY A 175 -5.75 -1.20 4.96
CA GLY A 175 -4.46 -1.08 5.67
C GLY A 175 -4.59 -1.45 7.15
N THR A 176 -5.71 -1.10 7.80
CA THR A 176 -5.99 -1.57 9.16
C THR A 176 -6.06 -3.10 9.23
N LEU A 177 -6.72 -3.77 8.27
CA LEU A 177 -6.76 -5.24 8.20
C LEU A 177 -5.36 -5.84 8.04
N TYR A 178 -4.51 -5.23 7.21
CA TYR A 178 -3.10 -5.63 7.12
C TYR A 178 -2.42 -5.55 8.49
N LEU A 179 -2.55 -4.43 9.22
CA LEU A 179 -1.93 -4.27 10.54
C LEU A 179 -2.45 -5.26 11.59
N LEU A 180 -3.76 -5.56 11.57
CA LEU A 180 -4.35 -6.59 12.44
C LEU A 180 -3.81 -7.99 12.11
N ARG A 181 -3.70 -8.34 10.81
CA ARG A 181 -3.10 -9.60 10.34
C ARG A 181 -1.62 -9.69 10.70
N LEU A 182 -0.90 -8.58 10.57
CA LEU A 182 0.51 -8.45 10.95
C LEU A 182 0.70 -8.76 12.44
N ILE A 183 -0.09 -8.15 13.32
CA ILE A 183 -0.06 -8.44 14.76
C ILE A 183 -0.37 -9.92 15.02
N ARG A 184 -1.43 -10.46 14.41
CA ARG A 184 -1.83 -11.87 14.57
C ARG A 184 -0.73 -12.84 14.12
N HIS A 185 -0.02 -12.52 13.05
CA HIS A 185 1.09 -13.32 12.54
C HIS A 185 2.27 -13.31 13.50
N TRP A 186 2.71 -12.13 13.92
CA TRP A 186 3.93 -11.97 14.70
C TRP A 186 3.75 -12.19 16.20
N VAL A 187 2.53 -12.09 16.71
CA VAL A 187 2.16 -12.31 18.11
C VAL A 187 0.98 -13.29 18.16
N PRO A 188 1.15 -14.59 17.87
CA PRO A 188 0.02 -15.52 17.71
C PRO A 188 -0.96 -15.58 18.88
N SER A 189 -0.48 -15.40 20.12
CA SER A 189 -1.32 -15.32 21.33
C SER A 189 -2.28 -14.13 21.35
N SER A 190 -2.10 -13.14 20.46
CA SER A 190 -2.99 -12.00 20.30
C SER A 190 -4.26 -12.32 19.51
N ALA A 191 -4.35 -13.49 18.86
CA ALA A 191 -5.45 -13.80 17.95
C ALA A 191 -6.84 -13.53 18.57
N PRO A 192 -7.15 -13.96 19.82
CA PRO A 192 -8.45 -13.65 20.44
C PRO A 192 -8.70 -12.14 20.63
N LEU A 193 -7.65 -11.35 20.86
CA LEU A 193 -7.76 -9.90 21.09
C LEU A 193 -8.09 -9.15 19.80
N VAL A 194 -7.48 -9.54 18.68
CA VAL A 194 -7.63 -8.84 17.40
C VAL A 194 -8.82 -9.34 16.57
N SER A 195 -9.31 -10.56 16.81
CA SER A 195 -10.41 -11.17 16.04
C SER A 195 -11.67 -10.31 15.97
N ARG A 196 -12.08 -9.70 17.09
CA ARG A 196 -13.29 -8.85 17.11
C ARG A 196 -13.13 -7.63 16.19
N ALA A 197 -11.98 -6.97 16.22
CA ALA A 197 -11.71 -5.83 15.34
C ALA A 197 -11.66 -6.26 13.86
N ILE A 198 -11.05 -7.42 13.56
CA ILE A 198 -11.02 -7.98 12.20
C ILE A 198 -12.44 -8.19 11.64
N VAL A 199 -13.34 -8.78 12.44
CA VAL A 199 -14.73 -9.02 12.05
C VAL A 199 -15.44 -7.70 11.74
N HIS A 200 -15.45 -6.75 12.69
CA HIS A 200 -16.15 -5.47 12.50
C HIS A 200 -15.63 -4.68 11.30
N VAL A 201 -14.30 -4.64 11.11
CA VAL A 201 -13.70 -3.97 9.96
C VAL A 201 -14.06 -4.67 8.65
N SER A 202 -14.06 -6.01 8.62
CA SER A 202 -14.44 -6.78 7.43
C SER A 202 -15.91 -6.58 7.08
N ASP A 203 -16.80 -6.64 8.07
CA ASP A 203 -18.25 -6.47 7.89
C ASP A 203 -18.57 -5.06 7.36
N TYR A 204 -17.91 -4.02 7.89
CA TYR A 204 -18.04 -2.66 7.37
C TYR A 204 -17.62 -2.56 5.90
N LEU A 205 -16.48 -3.14 5.54
CA LEU A 205 -15.98 -3.15 4.16
C LEU A 205 -16.88 -3.96 3.20
N LEU A 206 -17.58 -4.98 3.70
CA LEU A 206 -18.51 -5.79 2.91
C LEU A 206 -19.91 -5.17 2.82
N SER A 207 -20.23 -4.17 3.64
CA SER A 207 -21.53 -3.51 3.61
C SER A 207 -21.82 -2.94 2.22
N PRO A 208 -23.02 -3.18 1.65
CA PRO A 208 -23.41 -2.61 0.36
C PRO A 208 -23.36 -1.07 0.33
N SER A 209 -23.50 -0.43 1.48
CA SER A 209 -23.44 1.03 1.64
C SER A 209 -22.01 1.58 1.69
N THR A 210 -20.98 0.72 1.75
CA THR A 210 -19.59 1.15 1.86
C THR A 210 -18.92 1.12 0.49
N PRO A 211 -18.77 2.28 -0.19
CA PRO A 211 -18.00 2.32 -1.43
C PRO A 211 -16.54 2.02 -1.12
N TRP A 212 -15.91 1.19 -1.94
CA TRP A 212 -14.47 0.97 -1.86
C TRP A 212 -13.73 2.15 -2.50
N ALA A 213 -13.70 3.25 -1.74
CA ALA A 213 -13.09 4.51 -2.13
C ALA A 213 -12.02 4.93 -1.13
N CYS A 214 -11.13 5.80 -1.60
CA CYS A 214 -10.23 6.56 -0.75
C CYS A 214 -10.35 8.05 -1.05
N PRO A 215 -10.58 8.89 -0.03
CA PRO A 215 -10.49 10.33 -0.17
C PRO A 215 -9.00 10.68 -0.18
N SER A 216 -8.44 10.89 -1.37
CA SER A 216 -7.17 11.58 -1.49
C SER A 216 -7.26 12.61 -2.61
N PRO A 217 -6.83 13.87 -2.38
CA PRO A 217 -6.81 14.91 -3.41
C PRO A 217 -5.88 14.56 -4.58
N SER A 218 -4.95 13.61 -4.39
CA SER A 218 -4.04 13.11 -5.42
C SER A 218 -4.47 11.76 -6.02
N SER A 219 -5.52 11.13 -5.50
CA SER A 219 -6.03 9.88 -6.07
C SER A 219 -6.54 10.14 -7.48
N SER A 220 -5.73 9.76 -8.45
CA SER A 220 -6.14 9.73 -9.84
C SER A 220 -7.29 8.72 -9.95
N PRO A 221 -8.26 8.90 -10.86
CA PRO A 221 -9.21 7.83 -11.16
C PRO A 221 -8.49 6.51 -11.55
N ALA A 222 -7.18 6.55 -11.84
CA ALA A 222 -6.31 5.43 -12.19
C ALA A 222 -6.18 4.46 -11.03
N ASP A 223 -6.19 5.00 -9.82
CA ASP A 223 -5.89 4.22 -8.63
C ASP A 223 -7.12 3.46 -8.13
N ARG A 224 -8.31 3.65 -8.75
CA ARG A 224 -9.57 2.99 -8.35
C ARG A 224 -9.52 1.47 -8.48
N HIS A 225 -8.72 0.94 -9.40
CA HIS A 225 -8.53 -0.50 -9.56
C HIS A 225 -7.25 -1.02 -8.92
N GLY A 226 -6.34 -0.11 -8.55
CA GLY A 226 -5.01 -0.41 -8.04
C GLY A 226 -4.96 -1.02 -6.64
N VAL A 227 -3.74 -1.26 -6.17
CA VAL A 227 -3.45 -1.81 -4.85
C VAL A 227 -3.47 -0.73 -3.76
N ALA A 228 -2.90 0.45 -4.03
CA ALA A 228 -2.72 1.48 -3.02
C ALA A 228 -4.04 2.13 -2.60
N HIS A 229 -4.85 2.54 -3.58
CA HIS A 229 -6.11 3.28 -3.36
C HIS A 229 -7.36 2.56 -3.88
N GLY A 230 -7.20 1.38 -4.48
CA GLY A 230 -8.24 0.76 -5.28
C GLY A 230 -8.84 -0.51 -4.74
N VAL A 231 -9.77 -1.04 -5.52
CA VAL A 231 -10.55 -2.26 -5.26
C VAL A 231 -9.64 -3.45 -5.02
N LEU A 232 -8.55 -3.59 -5.77
CA LEU A 232 -7.67 -4.75 -5.68
C LEU A 232 -6.95 -4.82 -4.32
N GLY A 233 -6.50 -3.67 -3.80
CA GLY A 233 -5.92 -3.58 -2.46
C GLY A 233 -6.88 -4.06 -1.38
N THR A 234 -8.11 -3.54 -1.40
CA THR A 234 -9.16 -3.90 -0.44
C THR A 234 -9.57 -5.37 -0.55
N LEU A 235 -9.79 -5.87 -1.77
CA LEU A 235 -10.10 -7.27 -2.03
C LEU A 235 -9.01 -8.19 -1.48
N THR A 236 -7.75 -7.85 -1.74
CA THR A 236 -6.61 -8.65 -1.30
C THR A 236 -6.52 -8.72 0.22
N GLN A 237 -6.65 -7.58 0.91
CA GLN A 237 -6.58 -7.58 2.37
C GLN A 237 -7.76 -8.29 3.03
N LEU A 238 -8.97 -8.25 2.45
CA LEU A 238 -10.11 -9.04 2.93
C LEU A 238 -9.84 -10.54 2.82
N VAL A 239 -9.44 -11.02 1.64
CA VAL A 239 -9.21 -12.45 1.41
C VAL A 239 -8.03 -12.97 2.24
N LEU A 240 -6.92 -12.25 2.31
CA LEU A 240 -5.76 -12.69 3.10
C LEU A 240 -6.03 -12.65 4.61
N THR A 241 -6.93 -11.79 5.08
CA THR A 241 -7.29 -11.73 6.51
C THR A 241 -8.34 -12.76 6.89
N THR A 242 -9.33 -12.98 6.02
CA THR A 242 -10.47 -13.87 6.21
C THR A 242 -10.73 -14.69 4.94
N PRO A 243 -9.94 -15.74 4.67
CA PRO A 243 -10.04 -16.55 3.44
C PRO A 243 -11.44 -17.08 3.07
N PRO A 244 -12.32 -17.45 4.02
CA PRO A 244 -13.68 -17.88 3.70
C PRO A 244 -14.54 -16.85 2.97
N LEU A 245 -14.13 -15.58 2.90
CA LEU A 245 -14.82 -14.55 2.11
C LEU A 245 -14.56 -14.66 0.61
N ALA A 246 -13.58 -15.44 0.16
CA ALA A 246 -13.20 -15.49 -1.24
C ALA A 246 -14.36 -15.85 -2.20
N PRO A 247 -15.22 -16.86 -1.92
CA PRO A 247 -16.33 -17.19 -2.83
C PRO A 247 -17.29 -16.02 -3.08
N SER A 248 -17.62 -15.22 -2.07
CA SER A 248 -18.52 -14.07 -2.23
C SER A 248 -17.87 -12.89 -2.94
N LEU A 249 -16.53 -12.82 -2.95
CA LEU A 249 -15.74 -11.79 -3.63
C LEU A 249 -15.39 -12.18 -5.08
N ALA A 250 -15.68 -13.40 -5.53
CA ALA A 250 -15.34 -13.89 -6.86
C ALA A 250 -15.92 -13.04 -8.01
N PRO A 251 -17.18 -12.56 -7.95
CA PRO A 251 -17.71 -11.66 -9.00
C PRO A 251 -16.91 -10.37 -9.12
N ARG A 252 -16.44 -9.82 -7.99
CA ARG A 252 -15.65 -8.58 -7.97
C ARG A 252 -14.24 -8.80 -8.52
N LEU A 253 -13.61 -9.94 -8.23
CA LEU A 253 -12.34 -10.31 -8.85
C LEU A 253 -12.50 -10.57 -10.35
N SER A 254 -13.56 -11.25 -10.77
CA SER A 254 -13.87 -11.44 -12.19
C SER A 254 -13.95 -10.11 -12.92
N ALA A 255 -14.73 -9.16 -12.41
CA ALA A 255 -14.87 -7.84 -13.01
C ALA A 255 -13.53 -7.10 -13.14
N LEU A 256 -12.61 -7.25 -12.17
CA LEU A 256 -11.25 -6.68 -12.27
C LEU A 256 -10.40 -7.36 -13.36
N LEU A 257 -10.54 -8.68 -13.55
CA LEU A 257 -9.84 -9.41 -14.61
C LEU A 257 -10.36 -9.02 -15.99
N ASP A 258 -11.65 -8.73 -16.11
CA ASP A 258 -12.30 -8.32 -17.36
C ASP A 258 -11.86 -6.92 -17.83
N LEU A 259 -11.22 -6.13 -16.95
CA LEU A 259 -10.65 -4.83 -17.30
C LEU A 259 -9.28 -4.93 -17.96
N GLN A 260 -8.62 -6.10 -17.97
CA GLN A 260 -7.27 -6.20 -18.54
C GLN A 260 -7.28 -5.89 -20.04
N LEU A 261 -6.40 -4.97 -20.45
CA LEU A 261 -6.23 -4.57 -21.83
C LEU A 261 -5.53 -5.67 -22.65
N PRO A 262 -5.67 -5.66 -24.00
CA PRO A 262 -5.06 -6.68 -24.85
C PRO A 262 -3.53 -6.78 -24.74
N ASP A 263 -2.86 -5.68 -24.40
CA ASP A 263 -1.40 -5.63 -24.21
C ASP A 263 -0.94 -6.17 -22.85
N GLY A 264 -1.88 -6.49 -21.96
CA GLY A 264 -1.62 -7.01 -20.63
C GLY A 264 -1.59 -5.98 -19.51
N ASP A 265 -1.74 -4.68 -19.83
CA ASP A 265 -1.89 -3.61 -18.83
C ASP A 265 -3.36 -3.46 -18.37
N TRP A 266 -3.62 -2.53 -17.46
CA TRP A 266 -4.96 -2.15 -17.01
C TRP A 266 -5.25 -0.69 -17.32
N PRO A 267 -6.52 -0.34 -17.58
CA PRO A 267 -6.90 1.00 -18.01
C PRO A 267 -6.54 2.04 -16.95
N SER A 268 -5.89 3.09 -17.42
CA SER A 268 -5.77 4.35 -16.69
C SER A 268 -6.89 5.31 -17.13
N PRO A 269 -7.19 6.39 -16.40
CA PRO A 269 -8.33 7.28 -16.67
C PRO A 269 -8.19 8.02 -17.98
N ARG A 270 -6.95 8.24 -18.43
CA ARG A 270 -6.66 8.82 -19.74
C ARG A 270 -7.17 7.92 -20.86
N ASP A 271 -7.11 6.60 -20.68
CA ASP A 271 -7.58 5.62 -21.66
C ASP A 271 -9.12 5.59 -21.71
N GLN A 272 -9.78 5.72 -20.56
CA GLN A 272 -11.25 5.79 -20.47
C GLN A 272 -11.82 7.10 -21.04
N GLN A 273 -11.16 8.25 -20.81
CA GLN A 273 -11.57 9.52 -21.41
C GLN A 273 -11.34 9.55 -22.93
N GLN A 274 -10.28 8.92 -23.45
CA GLN A 274 -10.07 8.81 -24.90
C GLN A 274 -11.05 7.83 -25.56
N GLN A 275 -11.43 6.74 -24.89
CA GLN A 275 -12.49 5.85 -25.39
C GLN A 275 -13.86 6.54 -25.44
N HIS A 276 -14.21 7.36 -24.44
CA HIS A 276 -15.45 8.15 -24.52
C HIS A 276 -15.42 9.19 -25.64
N ARG A 277 -14.30 9.89 -25.86
CA ARG A 277 -14.18 10.83 -26.99
C ARG A 277 -14.21 10.15 -28.35
N ARG A 278 -13.64 8.95 -28.49
CA ARG A 278 -13.71 8.17 -29.74
C ARG A 278 -15.11 7.69 -30.10
N ASN A 279 -16.02 7.60 -29.15
CA ASN A 279 -17.40 7.20 -29.42
C ASN A 279 -18.30 8.39 -29.79
N ASP A 280 -17.84 9.64 -29.61
CA ASP A 280 -18.59 10.85 -29.96
C ASP A 280 -18.17 11.44 -31.32
N ASP A 281 -16.99 11.08 -31.85
CA ASP A 281 -16.48 11.56 -33.15
C ASP A 281 -16.50 10.41 -34.19
N ASP A 282 -17.68 10.14 -34.73
CA ASP A 282 -17.91 9.30 -35.91
C ASP A 282 -17.70 10.15 -37.18
N ASP A 283 -16.46 10.60 -37.44
CA ASP A 283 -16.08 11.15 -38.75
C ASP A 283 -14.59 10.89 -39.07
N HIS A 284 -14.37 10.51 -40.33
CA HIS A 284 -13.19 9.87 -40.91
C HIS A 284 -11.83 10.49 -40.58
N HIS A 285 -10.93 9.77 -39.88
CA HIS A 285 -9.48 9.81 -40.13
C HIS A 285 -8.77 8.49 -39.74
N PRO A 286 -7.74 8.06 -40.50
CA PRO A 286 -7.03 6.79 -40.27
C PRO A 286 -6.15 6.86 -39.00
N PRO A 287 -5.80 5.71 -38.39
CA PRO A 287 -5.12 5.69 -37.11
C PRO A 287 -3.65 6.08 -37.29
N GLU A 288 -3.29 7.30 -36.89
CA GLU A 288 -1.90 7.63 -36.62
C GLU A 288 -1.46 6.91 -35.34
N THR A 289 -0.46 6.03 -35.48
CA THR A 289 0.29 5.40 -34.40
C THR A 289 1.10 6.46 -33.66
N HIS A 290 0.44 7.20 -32.76
CA HIS A 290 1.12 8.07 -31.81
C HIS A 290 1.63 7.22 -30.65
N ALA A 291 2.95 7.12 -30.57
CA ALA A 291 3.67 6.49 -29.47
C ALA A 291 3.17 7.07 -28.14
N SER A 292 2.64 6.18 -27.30
CA SER A 292 2.20 6.46 -25.95
C SER A 292 3.32 7.15 -25.16
N GLY A 293 3.16 8.45 -24.89
CA GLY A 293 3.95 9.13 -23.84
C GLY A 293 3.80 8.40 -22.50
N PRO A 294 4.70 8.62 -21.53
CA PRO A 294 4.81 7.76 -20.35
C PRO A 294 3.48 7.75 -19.57
N SER A 295 2.75 6.63 -19.67
CA SER A 295 1.53 6.38 -18.91
C SER A 295 1.82 6.54 -17.42
N GLY A 296 1.32 7.64 -16.86
CA GLY A 296 1.56 8.08 -15.49
C GLY A 296 0.72 7.29 -14.48
N GLY A 297 1.13 6.05 -14.21
CA GLY A 297 0.50 5.18 -13.20
C GLY A 297 1.21 3.83 -13.00
N LEU A 298 2.44 3.68 -13.48
CA LEU A 298 3.07 2.36 -13.56
C LEU A 298 3.89 2.08 -12.29
N GLY A 299 3.40 1.14 -11.49
CA GLY A 299 4.03 0.72 -10.25
C GLY A 299 3.20 -0.28 -9.46
N PHE A 300 3.67 -0.63 -8.28
CA PHE A 300 2.91 -1.42 -7.31
C PHE A 300 1.57 -0.77 -6.95
N ALA A 301 1.51 0.57 -6.89
CA ALA A 301 0.33 1.30 -6.44
C ALA A 301 -0.91 1.08 -7.33
N SER A 302 -0.75 1.15 -8.64
CA SER A 302 -1.86 1.13 -9.60
C SER A 302 -1.54 0.48 -10.95
N GLY A 303 -0.34 -0.09 -11.09
CA GLY A 303 0.11 -0.73 -12.32
C GLY A 303 0.18 -2.27 -12.24
N PRO A 304 0.67 -2.90 -13.31
CA PRO A 304 0.68 -4.35 -13.48
C PRO A 304 1.54 -5.07 -12.43
N GLN A 305 2.51 -4.40 -11.80
CA GLN A 305 3.30 -4.99 -10.71
C GLN A 305 2.41 -5.34 -9.51
N GLY A 306 1.59 -4.39 -9.06
CA GLY A 306 0.68 -4.58 -7.93
C GLY A 306 -0.35 -5.66 -8.24
N LEU A 307 -0.87 -5.66 -9.47
CA LEU A 307 -1.80 -6.67 -9.97
C LEU A 307 -1.23 -8.07 -9.91
N VAL A 308 -0.07 -8.32 -10.52
CA VAL A 308 0.58 -9.64 -10.51
C VAL A 308 0.78 -10.14 -9.08
N ILE A 309 1.30 -9.30 -8.19
CA ILE A 309 1.56 -9.66 -6.78
C ILE A 309 0.25 -10.01 -6.05
N SER A 310 -0.81 -9.25 -6.29
CA SER A 310 -2.13 -9.48 -5.69
C SER A 310 -2.74 -10.78 -6.21
N LEU A 311 -2.78 -10.96 -7.53
CA LEU A 311 -3.41 -12.09 -8.20
C LEU A 311 -2.74 -13.42 -7.81
N LEU A 312 -1.42 -13.46 -7.72
CA LEU A 312 -0.70 -14.64 -7.24
C LEU A 312 -1.03 -14.98 -5.77
N SER A 313 -1.26 -13.96 -4.94
CA SER A 313 -1.68 -14.15 -3.56
C SER A 313 -3.12 -14.62 -3.43
N LEU A 314 -3.98 -14.23 -4.39
CA LEU A 314 -5.39 -14.56 -4.42
C LEU A 314 -5.66 -15.92 -5.05
N ARG A 315 -4.87 -16.32 -6.05
CA ARG A 315 -5.03 -17.56 -6.84
C ARG A 315 -5.45 -18.79 -6.02
N PRO A 316 -4.84 -19.10 -4.85
CA PRO A 316 -5.22 -20.29 -4.07
C PRO A 316 -6.66 -20.25 -3.53
N PHE A 317 -7.26 -19.07 -3.38
CA PHE A 317 -8.58 -18.88 -2.78
C PHE A 317 -9.72 -18.81 -3.81
N PHE A 318 -9.39 -18.76 -5.11
CA PHE A 318 -10.37 -18.68 -6.20
C PHE A 318 -10.18 -19.83 -7.20
N PRO A 319 -10.50 -21.09 -6.83
CA PRO A 319 -10.30 -22.25 -7.70
C PRO A 319 -11.00 -22.09 -9.06
N GLY A 320 -12.21 -21.50 -9.09
CA GLY A 320 -12.95 -21.27 -10.34
C GLY A 320 -12.43 -20.13 -11.22
N LEU A 321 -11.40 -19.37 -10.79
CA LEU A 321 -10.80 -18.28 -11.56
C LEU A 321 -9.31 -18.50 -11.83
N GLN A 322 -8.73 -19.66 -11.47
CA GLN A 322 -7.27 -19.87 -11.57
C GLN A 322 -6.74 -19.68 -12.99
N ASP A 323 -7.40 -20.26 -14.00
CA ASP A 323 -6.96 -20.14 -15.39
C ASP A 323 -6.98 -18.68 -15.87
N ARG A 324 -8.02 -17.92 -15.48
CA ARG A 324 -8.13 -16.49 -15.80
C ARG A 324 -7.08 -15.66 -15.07
N ILE A 325 -6.80 -16.00 -13.82
CA ILE A 325 -5.74 -15.37 -13.03
C ILE A 325 -4.38 -15.64 -13.68
N ASP A 326 -4.09 -16.89 -14.06
CA ASP A 326 -2.82 -17.28 -14.65
C ASP A 326 -2.59 -16.61 -16.00
N GLU A 327 -3.63 -16.55 -16.83
CA GLU A 327 -3.60 -15.83 -18.10
C GLU A 327 -3.38 -14.33 -17.89
N ALA A 328 -4.06 -13.72 -16.91
CA ALA A 328 -3.87 -12.31 -16.61
C ALA A 328 -2.46 -12.00 -16.10
N VAL A 329 -1.91 -12.84 -15.22
CA VAL A 329 -0.53 -12.74 -14.73
C VAL A 329 0.48 -12.92 -15.87
N ARG A 330 0.25 -13.87 -16.78
CA ARG A 330 1.11 -14.11 -17.94
C ARG A 330 1.20 -12.86 -18.81
N ARG A 331 0.06 -12.32 -19.25
CA ARG A 331 0.00 -11.10 -20.08
C ARG A 331 0.63 -9.89 -19.39
N ALA A 332 0.35 -9.69 -18.10
CA ALA A 332 0.94 -8.60 -17.32
C ALA A 332 2.47 -8.69 -17.23
N ARG A 333 3.02 -9.90 -17.11
CA ARG A 333 4.47 -10.12 -17.12
C ARG A 333 5.08 -9.88 -18.49
N GLU A 334 4.40 -10.27 -19.56
CA GLU A 334 4.82 -9.98 -20.94
C GLU A 334 4.88 -8.48 -21.17
N PHE A 335 3.85 -7.73 -20.76
CA PHE A 335 3.83 -6.27 -20.79
C PHE A 335 5.02 -5.66 -20.02
N LEU A 336 5.21 -6.07 -18.76
CA LEU A 336 6.30 -5.59 -17.91
C LEU A 336 7.67 -5.89 -18.54
N TRP A 337 7.83 -7.04 -19.18
CA TRP A 337 9.07 -7.45 -19.83
C TRP A 337 9.34 -6.72 -21.15
N ALA A 338 8.31 -6.48 -21.97
CA ALA A 338 8.42 -5.70 -23.21
C ALA A 338 8.81 -4.25 -22.88
N ARG A 339 8.06 -3.61 -21.98
CA ARG A 339 8.38 -2.26 -21.50
C ARG A 339 9.79 -2.20 -20.91
N ALA A 340 10.24 -3.27 -20.27
CA ALA A 340 11.57 -3.36 -19.70
C ALA A 340 12.71 -3.33 -20.74
N GLN A 341 12.42 -3.65 -22.00
CA GLN A 341 13.36 -3.62 -23.11
C GLN A 341 13.33 -2.28 -23.85
N ASP A 342 12.16 -1.64 -23.93
CA ASP A 342 11.96 -0.42 -24.72
C ASP A 342 12.41 0.87 -24.03
N SER A 343 12.41 0.91 -22.68
CA SER A 343 12.78 2.14 -21.98
C SER A 343 14.31 2.30 -21.84
N GLY A 344 14.88 3.17 -22.69
CA GLY A 344 16.26 3.68 -22.60
C GLY A 344 16.51 4.67 -21.45
N SER A 345 15.55 4.88 -20.54
CA SER A 345 15.66 5.83 -19.42
C SER A 345 15.96 5.15 -18.09
N ALA A 346 16.74 5.83 -17.25
CA ALA A 346 17.02 5.47 -15.88
C ALA A 346 15.73 5.09 -15.14
N ARG A 347 15.67 3.86 -14.61
CA ARG A 347 14.54 3.40 -13.80
C ARG A 347 14.85 3.64 -12.34
N GLU A 348 13.88 4.16 -11.61
CA GLU A 348 14.00 4.28 -10.17
C GLU A 348 14.20 2.90 -9.55
N ALA A 349 15.19 2.77 -8.66
CA ALA A 349 15.40 1.57 -7.87
C ALA A 349 14.54 1.69 -6.60
N ASN A 350 13.25 1.39 -6.66
CA ASN A 350 12.38 1.32 -5.48
C ASN A 350 11.27 0.27 -5.65
N LEU A 351 10.59 -0.08 -4.54
CA LEU A 351 9.54 -1.10 -4.54
C LEU A 351 8.20 -0.58 -5.01
N PHE A 352 7.93 0.71 -4.82
CA PHE A 352 6.60 1.30 -5.04
C PHE A 352 6.27 1.55 -6.51
N ARG A 353 7.23 2.07 -7.29
CA ARG A 353 7.08 2.35 -8.74
C ARG A 353 8.26 1.87 -9.56
N GLY A 354 9.35 1.49 -8.89
CA GLY A 354 10.62 1.20 -9.50
C GLY A 354 10.82 -0.24 -9.96
N VAL A 355 12.02 -0.48 -10.47
CA VAL A 355 12.47 -1.75 -11.02
C VAL A 355 12.50 -2.88 -9.99
N LEU A 356 12.67 -2.56 -8.70
CA LEU A 356 12.64 -3.55 -7.62
C LEU A 356 11.24 -4.11 -7.43
N GLY A 357 10.19 -3.27 -7.49
CA GLY A 357 8.80 -3.73 -7.47
C GLY A 357 8.49 -4.63 -8.65
N THR A 358 8.98 -4.27 -9.84
CA THR A 358 8.86 -5.11 -11.05
C THR A 358 9.57 -6.45 -10.88
N ALA A 359 10.75 -6.51 -10.25
CA ALA A 359 11.46 -7.77 -10.00
C ALA A 359 10.59 -8.77 -9.19
N LEU A 360 9.83 -8.28 -8.21
CA LEU A 360 8.95 -9.11 -7.39
C LEU A 360 7.74 -9.68 -8.16
N ALA A 361 7.40 -9.11 -9.32
CA ALA A 361 6.33 -9.64 -10.15
C ALA A 361 6.74 -10.93 -10.89
N PHE A 362 8.03 -11.22 -11.06
CA PHE A 362 8.53 -12.37 -11.82
C PHE A 362 8.91 -13.54 -10.92
N PRO A 363 8.77 -14.81 -11.36
CA PRO A 363 9.27 -15.99 -10.65
C PRO A 363 10.81 -16.02 -10.63
N LYS A 364 11.40 -16.96 -9.89
CA LYS A 364 12.86 -17.04 -9.75
C LYS A 364 13.44 -17.39 -11.12
N GLY A 365 14.42 -16.63 -11.59
CA GLY A 365 15.05 -16.87 -12.88
C GLY A 365 15.60 -15.63 -13.54
N HIS A 366 15.97 -15.78 -14.82
CA HIS A 366 16.74 -14.79 -15.57
C HIS A 366 16.08 -13.40 -15.64
N GLN A 367 14.75 -13.32 -15.78
CA GLN A 367 14.03 -12.04 -15.84
C GLN A 367 14.14 -11.27 -14.51
N ARG A 368 13.88 -11.96 -13.38
CA ARG A 368 14.03 -11.37 -12.05
C ARG A 368 15.47 -10.93 -11.79
N THR A 369 16.45 -11.79 -12.10
CA THR A 369 17.87 -11.46 -11.94
C THR A 369 18.24 -10.22 -12.75
N ARG A 370 17.77 -10.10 -13.99
CA ARG A 370 18.00 -8.91 -14.82
C ARG A 370 17.46 -7.64 -14.15
N PHE A 371 16.25 -7.66 -13.60
CA PHE A 371 15.69 -6.50 -12.91
C PHE A 371 16.46 -6.13 -11.64
N LEU A 372 16.91 -7.11 -10.86
CA LEU A 372 17.76 -6.86 -9.68
C LEU A 372 19.13 -6.27 -10.08
N THR A 373 19.74 -6.77 -11.16
CA THR A 373 20.98 -6.20 -11.70
C THR A 373 20.79 -4.76 -12.20
N LEU A 374 19.69 -4.48 -12.89
CA LEU A 374 19.35 -3.12 -13.33
C LEU A 374 19.19 -2.16 -12.14
N ALA A 375 18.65 -2.63 -11.01
CA ALA A 375 18.52 -1.84 -9.79
C ALA A 375 19.87 -1.54 -9.11
N ALA A 376 20.88 -2.38 -9.33
CA ALA A 376 22.21 -2.22 -8.76
C ALA A 376 23.11 -1.29 -9.59
N SER A 377 22.78 -1.05 -10.86
CA SER A 377 23.52 -0.13 -11.73
C SER A 377 23.38 1.31 -11.23
N PRO A 378 24.47 2.10 -11.16
CA PRO A 378 24.38 3.51 -10.85
C PRO A 378 23.53 4.20 -11.90
N SER A 379 22.48 4.90 -11.47
CA SER A 379 21.77 5.83 -12.35
C SER A 379 22.78 6.81 -12.95
N PRO A 380 22.70 7.15 -14.25
CA PRO A 380 23.46 8.29 -14.75
C PRO A 380 23.14 9.52 -13.89
N PRO A 381 24.12 10.41 -13.64
CA PRO A 381 23.83 11.66 -12.96
C PRO A 381 22.69 12.36 -13.72
N PRO A 382 21.71 12.96 -13.03
CA PRO A 382 20.70 13.74 -13.72
C PRO A 382 21.41 14.79 -14.56
N GLU A 383 21.09 14.84 -15.86
CA GLU A 383 21.49 15.95 -16.73
C GLU A 383 21.16 17.24 -16.00
N THR A 384 22.15 18.13 -15.97
CA THR A 384 22.16 19.41 -15.25
C THR A 384 20.90 20.23 -15.50
N GLN A 385 19.86 19.99 -14.72
CA GLN A 385 18.96 21.07 -14.32
C GLN A 385 19.70 21.89 -13.28
N PRO A 386 19.66 23.23 -13.37
CA PRO A 386 20.32 24.08 -12.39
C PRO A 386 19.85 23.69 -10.98
N PRO A 387 20.73 23.77 -9.97
CA PRO A 387 20.40 23.36 -8.61
C PRO A 387 19.19 24.17 -8.16
N SER A 388 18.02 23.53 -8.21
CA SER A 388 16.88 23.99 -7.45
C SER A 388 17.29 23.79 -6.00
N SER A 389 17.50 24.89 -5.30
CA SER A 389 17.90 25.00 -3.89
C SER A 389 16.79 24.49 -2.95
N THR A 390 16.29 23.29 -3.21
CA THR A 390 15.19 22.66 -2.50
C THR A 390 15.43 21.16 -2.39
N THR A 391 16.60 20.77 -1.87
CA THR A 391 16.64 19.65 -0.93
C THR A 391 16.07 20.15 0.41
N THR A 392 14.79 20.53 0.40
CA THR A 392 14.05 20.70 1.64
C THR A 392 13.65 19.30 2.06
N ALA A 393 14.19 18.82 3.17
CA ALA A 393 13.49 17.81 3.95
C ALA A 393 12.03 18.27 4.03
N PHE A 394 11.08 17.43 3.60
CA PHE A 394 9.66 17.78 3.64
C PHE A 394 9.33 18.28 5.04
N THR A 395 9.08 19.59 5.16
CA THR A 395 8.99 20.30 6.45
C THR A 395 7.71 19.94 7.19
N THR A 396 6.75 19.30 6.52
CA THR A 396 5.47 18.87 7.10
C THR A 396 5.13 17.42 6.72
N PRO A 397 4.42 16.69 7.61
CA PRO A 397 3.96 15.34 7.31
C PRO A 397 2.92 15.28 6.17
N ALA A 398 2.24 16.38 5.88
CA ALA A 398 1.36 16.50 4.71
C ALA A 398 2.14 16.46 3.39
N ALA A 399 3.27 17.18 3.29
CA ALA A 399 4.09 17.20 2.08
C ALA A 399 4.77 15.84 1.81
N ALA A 400 5.16 15.11 2.86
CA ALA A 400 5.68 13.75 2.72
C ALA A 400 4.62 12.75 2.23
N LYS A 401 3.35 12.87 2.67
CA LYS A 401 2.24 12.05 2.15
C LYS A 401 1.99 12.33 0.67
N VAL A 402 1.95 13.61 0.28
CA VAL A 402 1.83 14.02 -1.12
C VAL A 402 3.01 13.51 -1.94
N ALA A 403 4.24 13.49 -1.40
CA ALA A 403 5.40 12.94 -2.10
C ALA A 403 5.31 11.43 -2.35
N VAL A 404 4.78 10.65 -1.39
CA VAL A 404 4.51 9.21 -1.60
C VAL A 404 3.47 8.99 -2.68
N GLU A 405 2.38 9.76 -2.63
CA GLU A 405 1.30 9.70 -3.63
C GLU A 405 1.76 10.17 -5.01
N ALA A 406 2.63 11.18 -5.07
CA ALA A 406 3.26 11.66 -6.30
C ALA A 406 4.41 10.75 -6.77
N GLY A 407 4.86 9.81 -5.95
CA GLY A 407 6.00 8.93 -6.24
C GLY A 407 7.34 9.65 -6.33
N VAL A 408 7.47 10.81 -5.69
CA VAL A 408 8.73 11.57 -5.63
C VAL A 408 9.66 10.89 -4.62
N ALA A 409 10.96 10.84 -4.93
CA ALA A 409 11.99 10.23 -4.10
C ALA A 409 11.90 10.70 -2.64
N ALA A 410 11.32 9.86 -1.79
CA ALA A 410 11.23 10.15 -0.36
C ALA A 410 12.60 10.01 0.32
N THR A 411 12.63 10.55 1.54
CA THR A 411 13.72 10.51 2.51
C THR A 411 14.57 9.23 2.42
N PRO A 412 15.91 9.27 2.58
CA PRO A 412 16.80 8.11 2.39
C PRO A 412 16.45 6.82 3.15
N GLY A 413 15.61 6.92 4.18
CA GLY A 413 15.11 5.80 4.98
C GLY A 413 13.74 5.26 4.58
N SER A 414 13.15 5.71 3.47
CA SER A 414 11.84 5.22 3.05
C SER A 414 11.91 3.78 2.57
N LEU A 415 11.10 2.90 3.19
CA LEU A 415 11.09 1.48 2.89
C LEU A 415 10.68 1.20 1.43
N MET A 416 9.63 1.88 0.96
CA MET A 416 9.01 1.55 -0.32
C MET A 416 9.55 2.39 -1.49
N THR A 417 10.04 3.61 -1.22
CA THR A 417 10.43 4.56 -2.27
C THR A 417 11.93 4.85 -2.32
N SER A 418 12.74 4.37 -1.36
CA SER A 418 14.20 4.51 -1.42
C SER A 418 14.90 3.23 -1.90
N PRO A 419 16.07 3.37 -2.59
CA PRO A 419 16.80 2.21 -3.13
C PRO A 419 17.35 1.24 -2.11
N SER A 420 17.97 1.71 -1.03
CA SER A 420 18.67 0.82 -0.10
C SER A 420 17.71 -0.08 0.68
N PRO A 421 16.64 0.44 1.32
CA PRO A 421 15.63 -0.41 1.98
C PRO A 421 14.93 -1.34 1.00
N GLY A 422 14.54 -0.82 -0.18
CA GLY A 422 13.86 -1.61 -1.20
C GLY A 422 14.72 -2.76 -1.72
N SER A 423 16.01 -2.52 -1.94
CA SER A 423 16.96 -3.55 -2.41
C SER A 423 17.21 -4.58 -1.31
N ALA A 424 17.32 -4.15 -0.05
CA ALA A 424 17.44 -5.06 1.07
C ALA A 424 16.25 -6.02 1.14
N TRP A 425 15.01 -5.52 1.00
CA TRP A 425 13.85 -6.40 0.96
C TRP A 425 13.84 -7.29 -0.30
N ALA A 426 14.06 -6.73 -1.49
CA ALA A 426 14.01 -7.50 -2.73
C ALA A 426 14.99 -8.67 -2.73
N HIS A 427 16.20 -8.47 -2.20
CA HIS A 427 17.20 -9.52 -2.03
C HIS A 427 16.91 -10.46 -0.85
N SER A 428 16.19 -10.02 0.19
CA SER A 428 15.83 -10.93 1.28
C SER A 428 14.86 -12.01 0.83
N VAL A 429 13.99 -11.71 -0.15
CA VAL A 429 12.97 -12.64 -0.67
C VAL A 429 13.28 -13.16 -2.08
N SER A 430 14.43 -12.82 -2.68
CA SER A 430 14.73 -13.14 -4.09
C SER A 430 14.86 -14.64 -4.36
N GLU A 431 15.16 -15.44 -3.35
CA GLU A 431 15.30 -16.90 -3.48
C GLU A 431 13.96 -17.64 -3.45
N ARG A 432 12.87 -16.97 -3.06
CA ARG A 432 11.52 -17.56 -3.04
C ARG A 432 10.98 -17.70 -4.45
N GLU A 433 10.24 -18.77 -4.71
CA GLU A 433 9.59 -18.96 -6.01
C GLU A 433 8.61 -17.82 -6.31
N LEU A 434 7.77 -17.51 -5.32
CA LEU A 434 6.84 -16.38 -5.32
C LEU A 434 7.23 -15.39 -4.20
N PRO A 435 8.01 -14.34 -4.51
CA PRO A 435 8.40 -13.35 -3.54
C PRO A 435 7.20 -12.51 -3.14
N ARG A 436 7.25 -11.99 -1.92
CA ARG A 436 6.17 -11.19 -1.34
C ARG A 436 6.61 -9.72 -1.27
N MET A 437 5.65 -8.81 -1.42
CA MET A 437 5.82 -7.39 -1.19
C MET A 437 5.64 -7.10 0.31
N ILE A 438 6.64 -6.46 0.91
CA ILE A 438 6.58 -6.01 2.31
C ILE A 438 5.46 -4.99 2.48
N LEU A 439 4.81 -4.99 3.65
CA LEU A 439 3.64 -4.13 3.94
C LEU A 439 2.41 -4.45 3.08
N TYR A 440 2.30 -5.68 2.55
CA TYR A 440 1.17 -6.02 1.70
C TYR A 440 0.72 -7.48 1.81
N ASN A 441 1.51 -8.42 1.30
CA ASN A 441 1.18 -9.85 1.26
C ASN A 441 2.23 -10.72 1.95
N ASP A 442 3.15 -10.09 2.70
CA ASP A 442 4.30 -10.71 3.33
C ASP A 442 3.97 -11.62 4.52
N VAL A 443 2.83 -11.42 5.20
CA VAL A 443 2.41 -12.18 6.40
C VAL A 443 1.31 -13.21 6.23
#